data_AF-A0A536KEC4-F1
#
_entry.id   AF-A0A536KEC4-F1
#
_cell.length_a   1.000
_cell.length_b   1.000
_cell.length_c   1.000
_cell.angle_alpha   90.00
_cell.angle_beta   90.00
_cell.angle_gamma   90.00
#
_symmetry.space_group_name_H-M   'P 1'
#
loop_
_entity.id
_entity.type
_entity.pdbx_description
1 polymer ?
#
loop_
_entity_poly.entity_id
_entity_poly.type
_entity_poly.pdbx_seq_one_letter_code
_entity_poly.pdbx_strand_id
1 'polypeptide(L)' 'MDHQERHCPGSRILGDALKVVVKDPEEFEQALREFRRKVQEQGLVREMRRRTHYVPPAEARKMKSLRARRRRTR' A
#
# COMPACT_ATOMS: atom_id res chain seq x y z
N MET A 1 -13.92 3.89 36.06
CA MET A 1 -12.90 4.90 35.67
C MET A 1 -11.85 4.16 34.86
N ASP A 2 -12.26 3.69 33.70
CA ASP A 2 -11.46 2.81 32.86
C ASP A 2 -10.28 3.60 32.29
N HIS A 3 -9.09 3.25 32.78
CA HIS A 3 -7.81 3.67 32.23
C HIS A 3 -7.66 3.01 30.85
N GLN A 4 -8.28 3.61 29.85
CA GLN A 4 -8.07 3.24 28.45
C GLN A 4 -6.62 3.56 28.11
N GLU A 5 -5.89 2.48 27.83
CA GLU A 5 -4.45 2.44 27.61
C GLU A 5 -4.00 3.52 26.62
N ARG A 6 -3.09 4.37 27.09
CA ARG A 6 -2.37 5.35 26.29
C ARG A 6 -1.57 4.61 25.23
N HIS A 7 -2.10 4.56 24.01
CA HIS A 7 -1.36 4.07 22.86
C HIS A 7 -0.20 5.04 22.57
N CYS A 8 1.04 4.63 22.88
CA CYS A 8 2.25 5.37 22.56
C CYS A 8 2.55 5.30 21.05
N PRO A 9 2.57 6.41 20.29
CA PRO A 9 2.87 6.41 18.85
C PRO A 9 4.39 6.41 18.62
N GLY A 10 5.09 5.38 19.11
CA GLY A 10 6.56 5.35 19.13
C GLY A 10 7.22 4.12 18.50
N SER A 11 6.46 3.07 18.17
CA SER A 11 7.04 1.82 17.68
C SER A 11 6.72 1.62 16.20
N ARG A 12 7.56 2.17 15.32
CA ARG A 12 7.60 1.75 13.92
C ARG A 12 8.35 0.43 13.85
N ILE A 13 7.63 -0.66 14.13
CA ILE A 13 8.11 -2.01 13.85
C ILE A 13 8.18 -2.14 12.33
N LEU A 14 9.37 -2.37 11.80
CA LEU A 14 9.67 -2.61 10.38
C LEU A 14 9.11 -4.00 9.99
N GLY A 15 7.79 -4.15 9.97
CA GLY A 15 7.14 -5.45 9.76
C GLY A 15 5.63 -5.41 9.47
N ASP A 16 4.94 -4.33 9.82
CA ASP A 16 3.46 -4.32 9.82
C ASP A 16 2.81 -3.51 8.69
N ALA A 17 3.56 -3.11 7.65
CA ALA A 17 3.05 -2.24 6.58
C ALA A 17 1.80 -2.80 5.85
N LEU A 18 1.63 -4.12 5.83
CA LEU A 18 0.47 -4.81 5.23
C LEU A 18 -0.34 -5.63 6.24
N LYS A 19 0.04 -5.67 7.52
CA LYS A 19 -0.64 -6.51 8.51
C LYS A 19 -1.98 -5.87 8.92
N VAL A 20 -3.02 -6.69 8.97
CA VAL A 20 -4.34 -6.35 9.51
C VAL A 20 -4.73 -7.48 10.44
N VAL A 21 -5.00 -7.15 11.71
CA VAL A 21 -5.43 -8.13 12.72
C VAL A 21 -6.95 -8.02 12.83
N VAL A 22 -7.65 -9.12 12.61
CA VAL A 22 -9.10 -9.21 12.77
C VAL A 22 -9.40 -9.68 14.18
N LYS A 23 -10.20 -8.93 14.93
CA LYS A 23 -10.58 -9.29 16.31
C LYS A 23 -11.87 -10.10 16.34
N ASP A 24 -12.84 -9.74 15.51
CA ASP A 24 -14.17 -10.35 15.48
C ASP A 24 -14.57 -10.82 14.06
N PRO A 25 -15.33 -11.92 13.94
CA PRO A 25 -15.68 -12.51 12.65
C PRO A 25 -16.63 -11.63 11.81
N GLU A 26 -17.45 -10.78 12.44
CA GLU A 26 -18.33 -9.84 11.74
C GLU A 26 -17.56 -8.71 11.04
N GLU A 27 -16.34 -8.42 11.49
CA GLU A 27 -15.48 -7.36 10.94
C GLU A 27 -14.55 -7.85 9.82
N PHE A 28 -14.66 -9.12 9.41
CA PHE A 28 -13.78 -9.72 8.40
C PHE A 28 -13.83 -8.97 7.06
N GLU A 29 -15.03 -8.62 6.58
CA GLU A 29 -15.19 -7.90 5.32
C GLU A 29 -14.57 -6.50 5.36
N GLN A 30 -14.68 -5.84 6.51
CA GLN A 30 -14.08 -4.53 6.73
C GLN A 30 -12.56 -4.64 6.76
N ALA A 31 -12.01 -5.60 7.49
CA ALA A 31 -10.57 -5.88 7.52
C ALA A 31 -10.00 -6.23 6.13
N LEU A 32 -10.73 -6.99 5.32
CA LEU A 32 -10.33 -7.29 3.94
C LEU A 32 -10.29 -6.03 3.07
N ARG A 33 -11.25 -5.12 3.25
CA ARG A 33 -11.28 -3.82 2.57
C ARG A 33 -10.07 -2.97 2.98
N GLU A 34 -9.73 -2.95 4.26
CA GLU A 34 -8.56 -2.24 4.77
C GLU A 34 -7.26 -2.82 4.23
N PHE A 35 -7.14 -4.15 4.20
CA PHE A 35 -5.98 -4.83 3.64
C PHE A 35 -5.80 -4.50 2.16
N ARG A 36 -6.88 -4.55 1.37
CA ARG A 36 -6.86 -4.14 -0.05
C ARG A 36 -6.43 -2.69 -0.22
N ARG A 37 -6.90 -1.78 0.64
CA ARG A 37 -6.48 -0.36 0.64
C ARG A 37 -4.98 -0.24 0.92
N LYS A 38 -4.46 -0.89 1.97
CA LYS A 38 -3.03 -0.91 2.30
C LYS A 38 -2.17 -1.47 1.15
N VAL A 39 -2.59 -2.56 0.51
CA VAL A 39 -1.89 -3.15 -0.65
C VAL A 39 -1.85 -2.19 -1.84
N GLN A 40 -2.93 -1.45 -2.09
CA GLN A 40 -2.98 -0.45 -3.16
C GLN A 40 -2.14 0.78 -2.85
N GLU A 41 -2.16 1.26 -1.60
CA GLU A 41 -1.38 2.41 -1.13
C GLU A 41 0.12 2.14 -1.23
N GLN A 42 0.57 0.96 -0.82
CA GLN A 42 1.96 0.51 -0.99
C GLN A 42 2.34 0.29 -2.47
N GLY A 43 1.37 0.30 -3.38
CA GLY A 43 1.63 0.16 -4.82
C GLY A 43 2.17 -1.22 -5.22
N LEU A 44 2.04 -2.24 -4.36
CA LEU A 44 2.67 -3.54 -4.52
C LEU A 44 2.26 -4.22 -5.84
N VAL A 45 0.98 -4.18 -6.18
CA VAL A 45 0.46 -4.75 -7.44
C VAL A 45 1.08 -4.07 -8.66
N ARG A 46 1.25 -2.74 -8.60
CA ARG A 46 1.88 -1.98 -9.69
C ARG A 46 3.37 -2.29 -9.82
N GLU A 47 4.05 -2.50 -8.69
CA GLU A 47 5.44 -2.90 -8.65
C GLU A 47 5.63 -4.29 -9.25
N MET A 48 4.80 -5.26 -8.84
CA MET A 48 4.80 -6.63 -9.38
C MET A 48 4.67 -6.62 -10.90
N ARG A 49 3.67 -5.91 -11.44
CA ARG A 49 3.46 -5.79 -12.89
C ARG A 49 4.61 -5.10 -13.63
N ARG A 50 5.31 -4.16 -12.97
CA ARG A 50 6.48 -3.49 -13.57
C ARG A 50 7.70 -4.41 -13.61
N ARG A 51 7.84 -5.31 -12.64
CA ARG A 51 8.99 -6.22 -12.51
C ARG A 51 8.84 -7.54 -13.25
N THR A 52 7.65 -7.86 -13.78
CA THR A 52 7.41 -9.14 -14.48
C THR A 52 8.34 -9.33 -15.69
N HIS A 53 8.75 -8.25 -16.36
CA HIS A 53 9.62 -8.30 -17.53
C HIS A 53 10.68 -7.21 -17.43
N TYR A 54 11.89 -7.49 -17.93
CA TYR A 54 12.93 -6.46 -18.02
C TYR A 54 12.52 -5.38 -19.03
N VAL A 55 12.64 -4.12 -18.63
CA VAL A 55 12.41 -2.97 -19.49
C VAL A 55 13.71 -2.19 -19.58
N PRO A 56 14.25 -1.96 -20.79
CA PRO A 56 15.43 -1.14 -20.98
C PRO A 56 15.30 0.25 -20.32
N PRO A 57 16.39 0.82 -19.79
CA PRO A 57 16.35 2.08 -19.05
C PRO A 57 15.80 3.26 -19.88
N ALA A 58 16.03 3.28 -21.20
CA ALA A 58 15.50 4.29 -22.11
C ALA A 58 13.96 4.27 -22.17
N GLU A 59 13.38 3.08 -22.30
CA GLU A 59 11.92 2.89 -22.33
C GLU A 59 11.29 3.19 -20.97
N ALA A 60 11.95 2.82 -19.87
CA ALA A 60 11.50 3.16 -18.53
C ALA A 60 11.43 4.68 -18.30
N ARG A 61 12.42 5.45 -18.78
CA ARG A 61 12.43 6.92 -18.74
C ARG A 61 11.29 7.51 -19.57
N LYS A 62 11.07 7.00 -20.79
CA LYS A 62 9.94 7.40 -21.67
C LYS A 62 8.59 7.11 -21.02
N MET A 63 8.40 5.93 -20.44
CA MET A 63 7.16 5.60 -19.73
C MET A 63 6.94 6.46 -18.49
N LYS A 64 8.01 6.83 -17.76
CA LYS A 64 7.92 7.73 -16.60
C LYS A 64 7.45 9.13 -17.03
N SER A 65 8.01 9.71 -18.09
CA SER A 65 7.63 11.04 -18.58
C SER A 65 6.20 11.05 -19.11
N LEU A 66 5.79 10.03 -19.88
CA LEU A 66 4.41 9.88 -20.37
C LEU A 66 3.40 9.76 -19.21
N ARG A 67 3.72 8.98 -18.18
CA ARG A 67 2.88 8.85 -16.97
C ARG A 67 2.76 10.18 -16.22
N ALA A 68 3.84 10.95 -16.13
CA ALA A 68 3.81 12.29 -15.51
C ALA A 68 2.93 13.25 -16.31
N ARG A 69 3.08 13.27 -17.65
CA ARG A 69 2.24 14.10 -18.53
C ARG A 69 0.76 13.76 -18.39
N ARG A 70 0.41 12.46 -18.43
CA ARG A 70 -0.97 11.98 -18.24
C ARG A 70 -1.57 12.35 -16.88
N ARG A 71 -0.76 12.47 -15.82
CA ARG A 71 -1.21 12.92 -14.50
C ARG A 71 -1.45 14.43 -14.44
N ARG A 72 -0.76 15.21 -15.28
CA ARG A 72 -0.90 16.68 -15.32
C ARG A 72 -2.11 17.12 -16.15
N THR A 73 -2.52 16.32 -17.12
CA THR A 73 -3.69 16.57 -17.97
C THR A 73 -5.02 16.13 -17.35
N ARG A 74 -4.96 15.45 -16.20
CA ARG A 74 -6.12 14.88 -15.51
C ARG A 74 -6.30 15.62 -14.20
#